data_AF-A0A1F5G912-F1
#
_entry.id   AF-A0A1F5G912-F1
#
_cell.length_a   1.000
_cell.length_b   1.000
_cell.length_c   1.000
_cell.angle_alpha   90.00
_cell.angle_beta   90.00
_cell.angle_gamma   90.00
#
_symmetry.space_group_name_H-M   'P 1'
#
loop_
_entity.id
_entity.type
_entity.pdbx_description
1 polymer ?
#
loop_
_entity_poly.entity_id
_entity_poly.type
_entity_poly.pdbx_seq_one_letter_code
_entity_poly.pdbx_strand_id
1 'polypeptide(L)' 'MIKRLLAPVQAWILLQGKCPGCGKHLSLGRKFERSDNSQKIICSCGRIYIFDKRKGKYRRAAFTEAGN' A
#
# COMPACT_ATOMS: atom_id res chain seq x y z
N MET A 1 10.88 26.57 -9.87
CA MET A 1 9.63 26.05 -9.26
C MET A 1 9.21 24.72 -9.91
N ILE A 2 10.05 23.68 -9.81
CA ILE A 2 9.80 22.32 -10.35
C ILE A 2 9.80 21.32 -9.17
N LYS A 3 9.05 21.65 -8.10
CA LYS A 3 8.97 20.78 -6.90
C LYS A 3 7.58 20.18 -6.66
N ARG A 4 6.62 20.35 -7.57
CA ARG A 4 5.22 19.91 -7.35
C ARG A 4 4.61 19.00 -8.41
N LEU A 5 5.39 18.54 -9.39
CA LEU A 5 4.86 17.72 -10.51
C LEU A 5 5.15 16.21 -10.41
N LEU A 6 5.80 15.72 -9.34
CA LEU A 6 6.16 14.30 -9.19
C LEU A 6 5.29 13.53 -8.16
N ALA A 7 4.43 14.24 -7.43
CA ALA A 7 3.50 13.64 -6.47
C ALA A 7 2.36 12.77 -7.10
N PRO A 8 1.80 13.05 -8.29
CA PRO A 8 0.60 12.35 -8.74
C PRO A 8 0.88 10.89 -9.12
N VAL A 9 2.08 10.58 -9.61
CA VAL A 9 2.40 9.25 -10.13
C VAL A 9 2.50 8.21 -9.01
N GLN A 10 3.10 8.58 -7.87
CA GLN A 10 3.28 7.63 -6.76
C GLN A 10 1.93 7.23 -6.13
N ALA A 11 0.96 8.14 -6.07
CA ALA A 11 -0.40 7.83 -5.64
C ALA A 11 -1.16 7.00 -6.68
N TRP A 12 -0.95 7.28 -7.97
CA TRP A 12 -1.59 6.57 -9.07
C TRP A 12 -1.16 5.10 -9.17
N ILE A 13 0.12 4.79 -8.94
CA ILE A 13 0.63 3.41 -8.90
C ILE A 13 -0.04 2.62 -7.77
N LEU A 14 -0.26 3.26 -6.61
CA LEU A 14 -0.92 2.62 -5.48
C LEU A 14 -2.42 2.39 -5.73
N LEU A 15 -3.08 3.32 -6.45
CA LEU A 15 -4.46 3.16 -6.93
C LEU A 15 -4.61 1.97 -7.88
N GLN A 16 -3.61 1.69 -8.72
CA GLN A 16 -3.56 0.47 -9.54
C GLN A 16 -3.30 -0.81 -8.72
N GLY A 17 -3.13 -0.71 -7.40
CA GLY A 17 -2.78 -1.86 -6.57
C GLY A 17 -1.35 -2.36 -6.81
N LYS A 18 -0.43 -1.49 -7.25
CA LYS A 18 0.99 -1.78 -7.44
C LYS A 18 1.85 -1.10 -6.38
N CYS A 19 2.94 -1.74 -6.01
CA CYS A 19 3.89 -1.19 -5.05
C CYS A 19 4.66 -0.04 -5.72
N PRO A 20 4.60 1.20 -5.21
CA PRO A 20 5.38 2.32 -5.74
C PRO A 20 6.91 2.15 -5.59
N GLY A 21 7.38 1.12 -4.88
CA GLY A 21 8.81 0.82 -4.73
C GLY A 21 9.34 -0.16 -5.77
N CYS A 22 8.64 -1.27 -5.98
CA CYS A 22 9.12 -2.38 -6.81
C CYS A 22 8.22 -2.68 -8.02
N GLY A 23 7.13 -1.95 -8.21
CA GLY A 23 6.18 -2.11 -9.33
C GLY A 23 5.29 -3.36 -9.27
N LYS A 24 5.56 -4.32 -8.37
CA LYS A 24 4.77 -5.56 -8.24
C LYS A 24 3.35 -5.29 -7.72
N HIS A 25 2.39 -6.10 -8.16
CA HIS A 25 1.03 -6.07 -7.63
C HIS A 25 1.02 -6.42 -6.12
N LEU A 26 0.39 -5.56 -5.33
CA LEU A 26 0.12 -5.82 -3.91
C LEU A 26 -0.77 -7.05 -3.71
N SER A 27 -1.61 -7.38 -4.69
CA SER A 27 -2.45 -8.57 -4.63
C SER A 27 -1.65 -9.88 -4.58
N LEU A 28 -0.41 -9.88 -5.07
CA LEU A 28 0.52 -11.03 -5.02
C LEU A 28 1.34 -11.08 -3.72
N GLY A 29 1.23 -10.04 -2.88
CA GLY A 29 1.90 -10.00 -1.58
C GLY A 29 1.21 -10.91 -0.54
N ARG A 30 1.84 -11.06 0.61
CA ARG A 30 1.24 -11.77 1.75
C ARG A 30 0.13 -10.90 2.35
N LYS A 31 -1.10 -11.43 2.41
CA LYS A 31 -2.27 -10.73 2.97
C LYS A 31 -2.62 -11.31 4.33
N PHE A 32 -2.88 -10.44 5.29
CA PHE A 32 -3.34 -10.76 6.63
C PHE A 32 -4.62 -9.99 6.89
N GLU A 33 -5.69 -10.70 7.19
CA GLU A 33 -6.96 -10.07 7.56
C GLU A 33 -6.85 -9.46 8.96
N ARG A 34 -7.42 -8.27 9.13
CA ARG A 34 -7.55 -7.60 10.42
C ARG A 34 -9.02 -7.50 10.78
N SER A 35 -9.32 -7.52 12.07
CA SER A 35 -10.69 -7.39 12.59
C SER A 35 -11.36 -6.04 12.24
N ASP A 36 -10.57 -5.03 11.90
CA ASP A 36 -11.04 -3.67 11.61
C ASP A 36 -11.49 -3.46 10.14
N ASN A 37 -11.96 -4.52 9.45
CA ASN A 37 -12.31 -4.45 8.01
C ASN A 37 -11.16 -3.95 7.11
N SER A 38 -9.93 -4.18 7.53
CA SER A 38 -8.73 -3.87 6.76
C SER A 38 -7.87 -5.12 6.57
N GLN A 39 -7.01 -5.11 5.56
CA GLN A 39 -6.08 -6.20 5.29
C GLN A 39 -4.66 -5.64 5.27
N LYS A 40 -3.76 -6.22 6.07
CA LYS A 40 -2.33 -5.94 6.01
C LYS A 40 -1.75 -6.72 4.83
N ILE A 41 -1.10 -6.03 3.91
CA ILE A 41 -0.42 -6.61 2.75
C ILE A 41 1.06 -6.34 2.87
N ILE A 42 1.86 -7.40 2.82
CA ILE A 42 3.31 -7.33 2.78
C ILE A 42 3.74 -7.60 1.35
N CYS A 43 4.31 -6.59 0.70
CA CYS A 43 4.87 -6.71 -0.62
C CYS A 43 6.16 -7.55 -0.58
N SER A 44 6.51 -8.21 -1.69
CA SER A 44 7.74 -9.01 -1.80
C SER A 44 9.03 -8.21 -1.54
N CYS A 45 8.99 -6.87 -1.64
CA CYS A 45 10.12 -6.01 -1.29
C CYS A 45 10.20 -5.66 0.21
N GLY A 46 9.35 -6.26 1.05
CA GLY A 46 9.29 -6.02 2.50
C GLY A 46 8.44 -4.83 2.93
N ARG A 47 7.92 -4.02 1.99
CA ARG A 47 7.05 -2.89 2.32
C ARG A 47 5.64 -3.35 2.71
N ILE A 48 5.12 -2.73 3.76
CA ILE A 48 3.81 -3.07 4.33
C ILE A 48 2.79 -2.00 3.95
N TYR A 49 1.62 -2.48 3.55
CA TYR A 49 0.47 -1.69 3.14
C TYR A 49 -0.77 -2.17 3.86
N ILE A 50 -1.75 -1.30 4.00
CA ILE A 50 -3.06 -1.62 4.53
C ILE A 50 -4.07 -1.38 3.41
N PHE A 51 -4.87 -2.39 3.11
CA PHE A 51 -6.01 -2.28 2.23
C PHE A 51 -7.27 -2.12 3.07
N ASP A 52 -7.91 -0.98 2.91
CA ASP A 52 -9.18 -0.69 3.57
C ASP A 52 -10.30 -1.30 2.71
N LYS A 53 -10.97 -2.35 3.21
CA LYS A 53 -12.03 -3.03 2.44
C LYS A 53 -13.26 -2.13 2.26
N ARG A 54 -13.51 -1.19 3.18
CA ARG A 54 -14.66 -0.26 3.10
C ARG A 54 -14.49 0.75 1.97
N LYS A 55 -13.28 1.27 1.80
CA LYS A 55 -12.97 2.28 0.76
C LYS A 55 -12.40 1.67 -0.52
N GLY A 56 -11.97 0.40 -0.48
CA GLY A 56 -11.31 -0.27 -1.60
C GLY A 56 -9.96 0.35 -1.97
N LYS A 57 -9.25 0.94 -0.98
CA LYS A 57 -8.01 1.69 -1.22
C LYS A 57 -6.84 1.08 -0.47
N TYR A 58 -5.68 1.08 -1.13
CA TYR A 58 -4.41 0.77 -0.52
C TYR A 58 -3.81 2.04 0.08
N ARG A 59 -3.31 1.94 1.31
CA ARG A 59 -2.48 2.96 1.97
C ARG A 59 -1.19 2.33 2.48
N ARG A 60 -0.13 3.13 2.67
CA ARG A 60 1.07 2.66 3.36
C ARG A 60 0.73 2.40 4.83
N ALA A 61 1.22 1.31 5.40
CA ALA A 61 1.05 1.03 6.82
C ALA A 61 1.78 2.09 7.66
N ALA A 62 1.18 2.53 8.76
CA ALA A 62 1.88 3.35 9.75
C ALA A 62 2.98 2.52 10.44
N PHE A 63 3.97 3.18 11.03
CA PHE A 63 5.05 2.51 11.76
C PHE A 63 4.52 1.57 12.85
N THR A 64 3.47 2.00 13.55
CA THR A 64 2.75 1.22 14.57
C THR A 64 2.10 -0.05 14.00
N GLU A 65 1.70 -0.06 12.72
CA GLU A 65 1.06 -1.22 12.08
C GLU A 65 2.09 -2.22 11.49
N ALA A 66 3.34 -1.78 11.32
CA ALA A 66 4.44 -2.57 10.79
C ALA A 66 5.09 -3.48 11.85
N GLY A 67 5.19 -3.01 13.11
CA GLY A 67 5.94 -3.65 14.19
C GLY A 67 5.18 -4.58 15.14
N ASN A 68 3.92 -4.92 14.83
CA ASN A 68 3.10 -5.86 15.61
C ASN A 68 2.66 -7.03 14.72
#